data_AF-A0A2K6QMZ1-F1
#
_entry.id   AF-A0A2K6QMZ1-F1
#
_cell.length_a   1.000
_cell.length_b   1.000
_cell.length_c   1.000
_cell.angle_alpha   90.00
_cell.angle_beta   90.00
_cell.angle_gamma   90.00
#
_symmetry.space_group_name_H-M   'P 1'
#
loop_
_entity.id
_entity.type
_entity.pdbx_description
1 polymer ?
#
loop_
_entity_poly.entity_id
_entity_poly.type
_entity_poly.pdbx_seq_one_letter_code
_entity_poly.pdbx_strand_id
1 'polypeptide(L)'
;MSTCFPLSLARAAPRDVPPRKKPLGPAPHPTHLLFSTVDPLAQVTQLFREHLLERALNCVTQPNPSPGSADGDKEFSDALGYLQLLNSCSDAAGAPACSFSISSSMATTTGVDPVAKWWASLTAVVIHWLRRDEEAAERLCPLVEHLPRVLQESERPLPRAALHSFKAARALLGCAKAESGPASLTICEKASGYLQDSLATTPASSSIDKAVQLFLCDLLLVVRTSLWRQQQPPAPAPAAQGASSGPQASALELRGFQRDLSSLRRLAQSFRPAMRRVFLHEATARLMAGASPTRTHQLLDRSLRRRAGPGGKGGTVAELEPRPTRREHAEALLLASCYLPPGFLSAPGQRVGMLAEAARTLEKLGDRRLLHDCQQMLMRLGGGTTVTSS
;
A
#
# COMPACT_ATOMS: atom_id res chain seq x y z
N MET A 1 32.23 5.52 0.47
CA MET A 1 31.26 6.55 0.87
C MET A 1 30.16 6.56 -0.19
N SER A 2 29.11 5.75 0.03
CA SER A 2 28.07 5.47 -0.96
C SER A 2 27.05 6.59 -1.02
N THR A 3 26.96 7.25 -2.16
CA THR A 3 25.85 8.13 -2.54
C THR A 3 24.63 7.28 -2.88
N CYS A 4 23.83 6.92 -1.87
CA CYS A 4 22.47 6.48 -2.11
C CYS A 4 21.63 7.71 -2.49
N PHE A 5 21.07 7.71 -3.70
CA PHE A 5 20.02 8.64 -4.14
C PHE A 5 18.66 7.94 -3.99
N PRO A 6 17.93 8.11 -2.87
CA PRO A 6 16.54 7.65 -2.75
C PRO A 6 15.64 8.58 -3.57
N LEU A 7 14.46 8.08 -3.98
CA LEU A 7 13.35 8.82 -4.62
C LEU A 7 13.69 10.25 -5.06
N SER A 8 14.21 10.41 -6.28
CA SER A 8 14.81 11.66 -6.78
C SER A 8 13.90 12.88 -6.63
N LEU A 9 13.98 13.51 -5.46
CA LEU A 9 13.72 14.90 -5.18
C LEU A 9 14.85 15.69 -5.80
N ALA A 10 14.80 15.83 -7.13
CA ALA A 10 15.95 16.29 -7.87
C ALA A 10 16.28 17.75 -7.55
N ARG A 11 17.53 17.92 -7.13
CA ARG A 11 18.37 19.08 -7.41
C ARG A 11 18.29 19.41 -8.90
N ALA A 12 17.86 20.63 -9.22
CA ALA A 12 17.98 21.17 -10.57
C ALA A 12 19.47 21.24 -10.94
N ALA A 13 19.88 20.52 -11.98
CA ALA A 13 21.17 20.76 -12.60
C ALA A 13 21.09 22.07 -13.42
N PRO A 14 22.09 22.96 -13.37
CA PRO A 14 22.11 24.13 -14.23
C PRO A 14 22.25 23.70 -15.69
N ARG A 15 21.39 24.24 -16.55
CA ARG A 15 21.36 24.00 -17.99
C ARG A 15 22.72 24.31 -18.63
N ASP A 16 23.20 23.40 -19.47
CA ASP A 16 24.30 23.62 -20.39
C ASP A 16 24.02 24.84 -21.28
N VAL A 17 24.94 25.80 -21.24
CA VAL A 17 24.99 26.96 -22.14
C VAL A 17 25.79 26.55 -23.39
N PRO A 18 25.30 26.77 -24.62
CA PRO A 18 26.04 26.41 -25.83
C PRO A 18 27.27 27.32 -26.01
N PRO A 19 28.36 26.83 -26.65
CA PRO A 19 29.62 27.56 -26.66
C PRO A 19 29.55 28.77 -27.60
N ARG A 20 29.72 29.98 -27.03
CA ARG A 20 30.04 31.19 -27.79
C ARG A 20 31.56 31.27 -28.01
N LYS A 21 31.92 31.67 -29.23
CA LYS A 21 33.27 31.76 -29.80
C LYS A 21 34.24 32.59 -28.94
N LYS A 22 35.49 32.12 -28.82
CA LYS A 22 36.66 32.79 -28.20
C LYS A 22 36.99 34.13 -28.87
N PRO A 23 37.57 35.07 -28.09
CA PRO A 23 38.84 35.67 -28.50
C PRO A 23 39.95 35.51 -27.45
N LEU A 24 41.17 35.79 -27.91
CA LEU A 24 42.49 35.44 -27.41
C LEU A 24 42.98 36.37 -26.27
N GLY A 25 43.57 35.80 -25.19
CA GLY A 25 44.27 36.52 -24.10
C GLY A 25 44.74 35.58 -22.97
N PRO A 26 45.83 35.85 -22.21
CA PRO A 26 46.80 34.82 -21.81
C PRO A 26 46.66 34.22 -20.38
N ALA A 27 47.13 32.96 -20.29
CA ALA A 27 47.63 32.11 -19.19
C ALA A 27 46.79 31.85 -17.89
N PRO A 28 46.78 30.59 -17.37
CA PRO A 28 45.79 30.14 -16.39
C PRO A 28 46.27 30.23 -14.93
N HIS A 29 45.38 30.70 -14.05
CA HIS A 29 45.48 30.50 -12.60
C HIS A 29 44.81 29.18 -12.20
N PRO A 30 45.25 28.54 -11.09
CA PRO A 30 45.09 27.12 -10.87
C PRO A 30 43.64 26.72 -10.62
N THR A 31 43.28 25.57 -11.18
CA THR A 31 42.07 24.78 -10.97
C THR A 31 41.48 24.93 -9.56
N HIS A 32 40.40 25.71 -9.46
CA HIS A 32 39.44 25.55 -8.38
C HIS A 32 38.82 24.17 -8.52
N LEU A 33 39.22 23.26 -7.64
CA LEU A 33 38.56 21.99 -7.41
C LEU A 33 37.06 22.25 -7.28
N LEU A 34 36.29 21.68 -8.22
CA LEU A 34 34.84 21.60 -8.22
C LEU A 34 34.39 20.76 -7.02
N PHE A 35 34.47 21.30 -5.82
CA PHE A 35 33.64 20.83 -4.73
C PHE A 35 32.23 21.25 -5.08
N SER A 36 31.40 20.28 -5.48
CA SER A 36 29.96 20.51 -5.56
C SER A 36 29.51 20.96 -4.17
N THR A 37 29.23 22.25 -4.01
CA THR A 37 28.68 22.81 -2.79
C THR A 37 27.25 22.27 -2.66
N VAL A 38 27.10 21.17 -1.95
CA VAL A 38 25.80 20.69 -1.48
C VAL A 38 25.45 21.61 -0.33
N ASP A 39 24.32 22.33 -0.42
CA ASP A 39 23.78 23.05 0.73
C ASP A 39 23.42 22.03 1.83
N PRO A 40 24.13 22.02 2.97
CA PRO A 40 23.90 21.03 4.02
C PRO A 40 22.49 21.12 4.60
N LEU A 41 21.91 22.33 4.66
CA LEU A 41 20.56 22.52 5.18
C LEU A 41 19.53 21.90 4.24
N ALA A 42 19.65 22.16 2.92
CA ALA A 42 18.81 21.51 1.92
C ALA A 42 18.90 19.98 1.98
N GLN A 43 20.11 19.43 2.21
CA GLN A 43 20.30 17.98 2.36
C GLN A 43 19.62 17.42 3.61
N VAL A 44 19.69 18.12 4.75
CA VAL A 44 19.02 17.69 5.98
C VAL A 44 17.50 17.79 5.85
N THR A 45 16.98 18.87 5.28
CA THR A 45 15.55 19.02 5.01
C THR A 45 15.03 17.91 4.10
N GLN A 46 15.81 17.56 3.08
CA GLN A 46 15.51 16.48 2.16
C GLN A 46 15.43 15.12 2.88
N LEU A 47 16.45 14.76 3.65
CA LEU A 47 16.49 13.50 4.41
C LEU A 47 15.36 13.45 5.46
N PHE A 48 15.00 14.57 6.06
CA PHE A 48 13.89 14.63 7.00
C PHE A 48 12.55 14.34 6.33
N ARG A 49 12.29 14.92 5.14
CA ARG A 49 11.07 14.62 4.36
C ARG A 49 10.98 13.16 3.96
N GLU A 50 12.09 12.57 3.50
CA GLU A 50 12.17 11.14 3.20
C GLU A 50 11.89 10.30 4.45
N HIS A 51 12.46 10.67 5.60
CA HIS A 51 12.20 9.99 6.86
C HIS A 51 10.73 10.01 7.25
N LEU A 52 10.05 11.15 7.12
CA LEU A 52 8.62 11.27 7.43
C LEU A 52 7.78 10.39 6.50
N LEU A 53 8.09 10.37 5.20
CA LEU A 53 7.39 9.52 4.24
C LEU A 53 7.63 8.03 4.54
N GLU A 54 8.86 7.64 4.82
CA GLU A 54 9.20 6.27 5.21
C GLU A 54 8.47 5.84 6.48
N ARG A 55 8.39 6.71 7.49
CA ARG A 55 7.61 6.47 8.72
C ARG A 55 6.13 6.27 8.42
N ALA A 56 5.53 7.14 7.59
CA ALA A 56 4.15 7.00 7.18
C ALA A 56 3.88 5.66 6.46
N LEU A 57 4.71 5.29 5.49
CA LEU A 57 4.60 4.02 4.75
C LEU A 57 4.77 2.81 5.67
N ASN A 58 5.69 2.87 6.63
CA ASN A 58 5.88 1.81 7.61
C ASN A 58 4.68 1.71 8.55
N CYS A 59 4.03 2.80 8.97
CA CYS A 59 2.79 2.73 9.74
C CYS A 59 1.66 2.02 8.97
N VAL A 60 1.55 2.24 7.65
CA VAL A 60 0.52 1.59 6.81
C VAL A 60 0.83 0.11 6.59
N THR A 61 2.10 -0.23 6.31
CA THR A 61 2.51 -1.59 5.96
C THR A 61 2.84 -2.46 7.19
N GLN A 62 3.13 -1.85 8.33
CA GLN A 62 3.52 -2.47 9.59
C GLN A 62 2.85 -1.79 10.79
N PRO A 63 1.51 -1.79 10.89
CA PRO A 63 0.86 -1.15 12.01
C PRO A 63 1.24 -1.89 13.29
N ASN A 64 1.86 -1.15 14.21
CA ASN A 64 2.29 -1.67 15.48
C ASN A 64 1.04 -1.89 16.34
N PRO A 65 0.79 -3.09 16.86
CA PRO A 65 -0.36 -3.35 17.72
C PRO A 65 -0.13 -2.69 19.09
N SER A 66 -0.40 -1.40 19.21
CA SER A 66 -0.44 -0.75 20.52
C SER A 66 -1.50 -1.46 21.39
N PRO A 67 -1.11 -2.02 22.55
CA PRO A 67 -2.03 -2.73 23.44
C PRO A 67 -2.92 -1.70 24.14
N GLY A 68 -3.98 -1.26 23.47
CA GLY A 68 -4.90 -0.28 24.05
C GLY A 68 -5.79 0.45 23.04
N SER A 69 -5.45 0.41 21.75
CA SER A 69 -6.34 0.95 20.73
C SER A 69 -7.50 -0.03 20.51
N ALA A 70 -8.57 0.09 21.30
CA ALA A 70 -9.86 -0.56 21.08
C ALA A 70 -10.61 0.09 19.88
N ASP A 71 -10.14 1.24 19.44
CA ASP A 71 -10.78 2.15 18.51
C ASP A 71 -10.26 1.95 17.07
N GLY A 72 -11.17 1.66 16.14
CA GLY A 72 -10.81 1.42 14.73
C GLY A 72 -10.34 2.70 14.02
N ASP A 73 -10.74 3.86 14.52
CA ASP A 73 -10.39 5.17 13.96
C ASP A 73 -8.89 5.49 14.02
N LYS A 74 -8.14 4.77 14.85
CA LYS A 74 -6.72 5.03 15.10
C LYS A 74 -5.74 4.18 14.29
N GLU A 75 -6.21 3.27 13.43
CA GLU A 75 -5.32 2.35 12.67
C GLU A 75 -4.32 3.11 11.77
N PHE A 76 -4.70 4.29 11.27
CA PHE A 76 -3.87 5.12 10.40
C PHE A 76 -3.52 6.50 10.95
N SER A 77 -3.84 6.79 12.23
CA SER A 77 -3.60 8.12 12.83
C SER A 77 -2.13 8.52 12.77
N ASP A 78 -1.22 7.60 13.11
CA ASP A 78 0.22 7.88 13.07
C ASP A 78 0.70 8.17 11.65
N ALA A 79 0.25 7.36 10.67
CA ALA A 79 0.59 7.57 9.27
C ALA A 79 0.11 8.93 8.77
N LEU A 80 -1.15 9.28 9.03
CA LEU A 80 -1.72 10.57 8.66
C LEU A 80 -1.01 11.74 9.37
N GLY A 81 -0.60 11.57 10.62
CA GLY A 81 0.19 12.57 11.36
C GLY A 81 1.56 12.83 10.72
N TYR A 82 2.28 11.77 10.34
CA TYR A 82 3.55 11.92 9.60
C TYR A 82 3.36 12.58 8.23
N LEU A 83 2.28 12.26 7.52
CA LEU A 83 1.94 12.87 6.22
C LEU A 83 1.56 14.35 6.35
N GLN A 84 0.83 14.72 7.42
CA GLN A 84 0.53 16.12 7.72
C GLN A 84 1.81 16.92 7.97
N LEU A 85 2.72 16.39 8.80
CA LEU A 85 4.01 17.02 9.06
C LEU A 85 4.85 17.14 7.78
N LEU A 86 4.86 16.09 6.94
CA LEU A 86 5.55 16.10 5.65
C LEU A 86 5.01 17.20 4.71
N ASN A 87 3.68 17.34 4.63
CA ASN A 87 3.05 18.42 3.85
C ASN A 87 3.43 19.79 4.39
N SER A 88 3.33 20.00 5.72
CA SER A 88 3.75 21.27 6.35
C SER A 88 5.22 21.60 6.08
N CYS A 89 6.13 20.63 6.14
CA CYS A 89 7.54 20.83 5.80
C CYS A 89 7.79 21.07 4.31
N SER A 90 6.87 20.63 3.45
CA SER A 90 6.92 20.86 2.01
C SER A 90 6.34 22.22 1.61
N ASP A 91 5.47 22.79 2.46
CA ASP A 91 4.89 24.15 2.37
C ASP A 91 5.81 25.22 2.99
N ALA A 92 6.32 24.96 4.20
CA ALA A 92 7.15 25.89 4.99
C ALA A 92 8.55 26.17 4.39
N ALA A 93 8.90 25.52 3.29
CA ALA A 93 9.99 25.98 2.42
C ALA A 93 9.66 27.30 1.69
N GLY A 94 8.45 27.85 1.89
CA GLY A 94 8.05 29.21 1.53
C GLY A 94 7.61 30.04 2.75
N ALA A 95 8.51 30.89 3.25
CA ALA A 95 8.31 32.04 4.18
C ALA A 95 7.97 31.73 5.67
N PRO A 96 8.41 32.61 6.60
CA PRO A 96 7.88 33.98 6.68
C PRO A 96 8.89 35.05 6.24
N ALA A 97 8.35 36.16 5.72
CA ALA A 97 9.07 37.39 5.54
C ALA A 97 9.52 37.93 6.91
N CYS A 98 10.81 37.81 7.20
CA CYS A 98 11.48 38.78 8.06
C CYS A 98 12.50 39.51 7.19
N SER A 99 12.12 40.72 6.81
CA SER A 99 13.00 41.74 6.28
C SER A 99 14.08 42.07 7.32
N PHE A 100 15.24 41.45 7.20
CA PHE A 100 16.50 42.01 7.66
C PHE A 100 17.53 41.84 6.57
N SER A 101 17.75 42.94 5.86
CA SER A 101 18.80 43.10 4.86
C SER A 101 20.16 43.09 5.55
N ILE A 102 21.04 42.12 5.23
CA ILE A 102 22.47 42.38 4.98
C ILE A 102 22.95 41.41 3.90
N SER A 103 23.47 42.00 2.82
CA SER A 103 24.10 41.40 1.65
C SER A 103 25.00 40.19 1.95
N SER A 104 24.65 39.02 1.39
CA SER A 104 25.62 38.02 0.90
C SER A 104 24.89 36.99 0.04
N SER A 105 25.51 36.66 -1.09
CA SER A 105 25.05 35.85 -2.20
C SER A 105 24.69 34.40 -1.80
N MET A 106 23.53 34.18 -1.17
CA MET A 106 22.94 32.85 -1.05
C MET A 106 21.82 32.73 -2.07
N ALA A 107 22.05 31.90 -3.09
CA ALA A 107 21.00 31.42 -3.97
C ALA A 107 19.93 30.75 -3.10
N THR A 108 18.88 31.49 -2.80
CA THR A 108 17.67 30.99 -2.18
C THR A 108 17.10 29.93 -3.11
N THR A 109 17.33 28.65 -2.82
CA THR A 109 16.54 27.54 -3.34
C THR A 109 15.16 27.59 -2.67
N THR A 110 14.43 28.65 -2.99
CA THR A 110 13.03 28.89 -2.69
C THR A 110 12.19 27.96 -3.55
N GLY A 111 11.54 26.97 -2.95
CA GLY A 111 10.69 26.05 -3.70
C GLY A 111 9.87 25.14 -2.81
N VAL A 112 8.55 25.16 -3.02
CA VAL A 112 7.67 24.06 -2.68
C VAL A 112 8.28 22.77 -3.20
N ASP A 113 8.21 21.70 -2.42
CA ASP A 113 8.67 20.39 -2.82
C ASP A 113 7.53 19.59 -3.46
N PRO A 114 7.41 19.58 -4.81
CA PRO A 114 6.31 18.90 -5.48
C PRO A 114 6.41 17.37 -5.38
N VAL A 115 7.62 16.83 -5.19
CA VAL A 115 7.83 15.38 -5.15
C VAL A 115 7.39 14.82 -3.81
N ALA A 116 7.81 15.44 -2.70
CA ALA A 116 7.37 15.05 -1.37
C ALA A 116 5.84 15.16 -1.22
N LYS A 117 5.25 16.27 -1.68
CA LYS A 117 3.79 16.47 -1.70
C LYS A 117 3.05 15.42 -2.50
N TRP A 118 3.58 15.03 -3.67
CA TRP A 118 2.94 14.03 -4.51
C TRP A 118 2.92 12.65 -3.84
N TRP A 119 4.06 12.21 -3.28
CA TRP A 119 4.13 10.95 -2.53
C TRP A 119 3.28 10.97 -1.25
N ALA A 120 3.26 12.10 -0.56
CA ALA A 120 2.42 12.27 0.62
C ALA A 120 0.94 12.17 0.27
N SER A 121 0.51 12.87 -0.79
CA SER A 121 -0.86 12.86 -1.29
C SER A 121 -1.28 11.47 -1.77
N LEU A 122 -0.41 10.77 -2.52
CA LEU A 122 -0.66 9.39 -2.93
C LEU A 122 -0.91 8.47 -1.73
N THR A 123 -0.04 8.53 -0.72
CA THR A 123 -0.14 7.70 0.47
C THR A 123 -1.42 8.04 1.25
N ALA A 124 -1.73 9.32 1.40
CA ALA A 124 -2.95 9.79 2.07
C ALA A 124 -4.22 9.32 1.34
N VAL A 125 -4.31 9.48 0.01
CA VAL A 125 -5.48 9.03 -0.77
C VAL A 125 -5.75 7.54 -0.53
N VAL A 126 -4.70 6.71 -0.59
CA VAL A 126 -4.86 5.27 -0.37
C VAL A 126 -5.34 4.98 1.05
N ILE A 127 -4.81 5.67 2.07
CA ILE A 127 -5.30 5.56 3.45
C ILE A 127 -6.79 5.94 3.52
N HIS A 128 -7.23 7.01 2.85
CA HIS A 128 -8.63 7.42 2.86
C HIS A 128 -9.54 6.41 2.13
N TRP A 129 -9.14 5.86 0.98
CA TRP A 129 -9.87 4.75 0.35
C TRP A 129 -9.93 3.51 1.24
N LEU A 130 -8.85 3.19 1.95
CA LEU A 130 -8.87 2.11 2.93
C LEU A 130 -9.88 2.43 4.03
N ARG A 131 -9.89 3.64 4.59
CA ARG A 131 -10.86 4.09 5.60
C ARG A 131 -12.28 4.31 5.08
N ARG A 132 -12.53 4.16 3.77
CA ARG A 132 -13.80 4.51 3.09
C ARG A 132 -14.22 5.97 3.29
N ASP A 133 -13.25 6.84 3.47
CA ASP A 133 -13.42 8.28 3.50
C ASP A 133 -13.31 8.82 2.07
N GLU A 134 -14.35 8.55 1.27
CA GLU A 134 -14.38 8.88 -0.16
C GLU A 134 -14.26 10.39 -0.40
N GLU A 135 -14.84 11.20 0.49
CA GLU A 135 -14.75 12.66 0.39
C GLU A 135 -13.31 13.15 0.53
N ALA A 136 -12.59 12.69 1.56
CA ALA A 136 -11.20 13.07 1.75
C ALA A 136 -10.28 12.51 0.65
N ALA A 137 -10.56 11.30 0.17
CA ALA A 137 -9.83 10.71 -0.95
C ALA A 137 -10.01 11.55 -2.23
N GLU A 138 -11.26 11.93 -2.57
CA GLU A 138 -11.55 12.67 -3.80
C GLU A 138 -10.96 14.09 -3.77
N ARG A 139 -10.89 14.73 -2.59
CA ARG A 139 -10.20 16.03 -2.42
C ARG A 139 -8.70 15.96 -2.78
N LEU A 140 -8.06 14.81 -2.55
CA LEU A 140 -6.63 14.62 -2.76
C LEU A 140 -6.30 14.01 -4.14
N CYS A 141 -7.26 13.35 -4.80
CA CYS A 141 -7.09 12.75 -6.13
C CYS A 141 -6.42 13.67 -7.16
N PRO A 142 -6.83 14.95 -7.34
CA PRO A 142 -6.21 15.85 -8.32
C PRO A 142 -4.72 16.08 -8.11
N LEU A 143 -4.23 15.98 -6.86
CA LEU A 143 -2.82 16.15 -6.51
C LEU A 143 -1.95 14.97 -6.98
N VAL A 144 -2.56 13.80 -7.22
CA VAL A 144 -1.86 12.55 -7.54
C VAL A 144 -1.96 12.20 -9.04
N GLU A 145 -3.03 12.64 -9.72
CA GLU A 145 -3.30 12.36 -11.13
C GLU A 145 -2.13 12.67 -12.08
N HIS A 146 -1.34 13.69 -11.73
CA HIS A 146 -0.24 14.20 -12.55
C HIS A 146 1.09 14.00 -11.82
N LEU A 147 2.01 13.28 -12.48
CA LEU A 147 3.34 13.07 -11.94
C LEU A 147 4.16 14.39 -12.01
N PRO A 148 4.87 14.81 -10.95
CA PRO A 148 5.79 15.95 -11.02
C PRO A 148 6.81 15.81 -12.15
N ARG A 149 7.14 16.92 -12.83
CA ARG A 149 8.06 16.93 -13.99
C ARG A 149 9.40 16.24 -13.71
N VAL A 150 9.97 16.50 -12.54
CA VAL A 150 11.20 15.87 -12.06
C VAL A 150 11.12 14.33 -12.06
N LEU A 151 9.99 13.77 -11.63
CA LEU A 151 9.79 12.32 -11.64
C LEU A 151 9.52 11.79 -13.05
N GLN A 152 8.85 12.57 -13.90
CA GLN A 152 8.65 12.22 -15.32
C GLN A 152 9.99 12.10 -16.05
N GLU A 153 10.86 13.09 -15.88
CA GLU A 153 12.19 13.18 -16.50
C GLU A 153 13.16 12.13 -15.98
N SER A 154 13.01 11.67 -14.72
CA SER A 154 13.88 10.65 -14.13
C SER A 154 13.77 9.27 -14.79
N GLU A 155 12.70 9.03 -15.55
CA GLU A 155 12.34 7.75 -16.18
C GLU A 155 12.31 6.53 -15.24
N ARG A 156 12.42 6.74 -13.92
CA ARG A 156 12.41 5.65 -12.94
C ARG A 156 11.07 4.91 -13.01
N PRO A 157 11.08 3.57 -12.92
CA PRO A 157 9.85 2.79 -13.02
C PRO A 157 8.95 2.94 -11.79
N LEU A 158 9.51 3.19 -10.60
CA LEU A 158 8.74 3.23 -9.35
C LEU A 158 7.65 4.33 -9.30
N PRO A 159 7.91 5.60 -9.67
CA PRO A 159 6.86 6.61 -9.77
C PRO A 159 5.77 6.27 -10.81
N ARG A 160 6.14 5.62 -11.92
CA ARG A 160 5.18 5.16 -12.94
C ARG A 160 4.31 4.03 -12.40
N ALA A 161 4.88 3.08 -11.66
CA ALA A 161 4.14 2.04 -10.96
C ALA A 161 3.13 2.65 -9.99
N ALA A 162 3.57 3.61 -9.17
CA ALA A 162 2.73 4.32 -8.21
C ALA A 162 1.52 5.01 -8.86
N LEU A 163 1.75 5.77 -9.93
CA LEU A 163 0.67 6.45 -10.65
C LEU A 163 -0.36 5.47 -11.25
N HIS A 164 0.10 4.35 -11.83
CA HIS A 164 -0.82 3.37 -12.41
C HIS A 164 -1.56 2.58 -11.32
N SER A 165 -0.91 2.22 -10.20
CA SER A 165 -1.58 1.62 -9.05
C SER A 165 -2.67 2.54 -8.50
N PHE A 166 -2.40 3.85 -8.40
CA PHE A 166 -3.40 4.85 -8.03
C PHE A 166 -4.57 4.88 -9.00
N LYS A 167 -4.33 4.89 -10.32
CA LYS A 167 -5.40 4.91 -11.32
C LYS A 167 -6.27 3.65 -11.26
N ALA A 168 -5.64 2.47 -11.08
CA ALA A 168 -6.37 1.21 -10.91
C ALA A 168 -7.20 1.20 -9.62
N ALA A 169 -6.61 1.67 -8.52
CA ALA A 169 -7.28 1.79 -7.24
C ALA A 169 -8.44 2.78 -7.31
N ARG A 170 -8.28 3.95 -7.92
CA ARG A 170 -9.37 4.92 -8.08
C ARG A 170 -10.51 4.38 -8.93
N ALA A 171 -10.22 3.70 -10.04
CA ALA A 171 -11.24 3.11 -10.91
C ALA A 171 -12.10 2.05 -10.20
N LEU A 172 -11.58 1.44 -9.14
CA LEU A 172 -12.24 0.35 -8.41
C LEU A 172 -12.79 0.75 -7.04
N LEU A 173 -12.02 1.53 -6.30
CA LEU A 173 -12.27 1.92 -4.92
C LEU A 173 -12.89 3.33 -4.84
N GLY A 174 -12.54 4.23 -5.75
CA GLY A 174 -13.09 5.58 -5.82
C GLY A 174 -14.45 5.58 -6.53
N CYS A 175 -15.45 6.19 -5.90
CA CYS A 175 -16.82 6.29 -6.40
C CYS A 175 -16.95 6.85 -7.83
N ALA A 176 -17.03 5.98 -8.85
CA ALA A 176 -17.70 6.27 -10.13
C ALA A 176 -18.00 4.96 -10.88
N LYS A 177 -19.30 4.70 -11.11
CA LYS A 177 -19.92 3.72 -12.04
C LYS A 177 -19.13 2.43 -12.31
N ALA A 178 -19.66 1.32 -11.79
CA ALA A 178 -19.18 -0.06 -11.85
C ALA A 178 -19.11 -0.72 -13.26
N GLU A 179 -18.62 -0.01 -14.27
CA GLU A 179 -18.61 -0.45 -15.68
C GLU A 179 -17.19 -0.70 -16.23
N SER A 180 -16.13 -0.53 -15.43
CA SER A 180 -14.75 -0.51 -15.96
C SER A 180 -13.83 -1.66 -15.49
N GLY A 181 -14.39 -2.82 -15.10
CA GLY A 181 -13.60 -3.98 -14.67
C GLY A 181 -12.43 -4.34 -15.63
N PRO A 182 -12.68 -4.49 -16.95
CA PRO A 182 -11.62 -4.75 -17.93
C PRO A 182 -10.57 -3.62 -18.02
N ALA A 183 -11.01 -2.36 -17.96
CA ALA A 183 -10.09 -1.22 -18.00
C ALA A 183 -9.20 -1.17 -16.75
N SER A 184 -9.76 -1.41 -15.56
CA SER A 184 -9.00 -1.48 -14.31
C SER A 184 -7.95 -2.61 -14.35
N LEU A 185 -8.28 -3.77 -14.91
CA LEU A 185 -7.30 -4.85 -15.11
C LEU A 185 -6.14 -4.43 -16.02
N THR A 186 -6.41 -3.76 -17.14
CA THR A 186 -5.32 -3.28 -18.03
C THR A 186 -4.40 -2.27 -17.34
N ILE A 187 -4.94 -1.40 -16.48
CA ILE A 187 -4.16 -0.46 -15.69
C ILE A 187 -3.33 -1.20 -14.64
N CYS A 188 -3.90 -2.22 -13.98
CA CYS A 188 -3.17 -3.10 -13.08
C CYS A 188 -1.98 -3.75 -13.80
N GLU A 189 -2.18 -4.28 -15.02
CA GLU A 189 -1.07 -4.90 -15.77
C GLU A 189 0.07 -3.93 -16.06
N LYS A 190 -0.23 -2.66 -16.37
CA LYS A 190 0.80 -1.62 -16.54
C LYS A 190 1.52 -1.34 -15.22
N ALA A 191 0.78 -1.18 -14.13
CA ALA A 191 1.34 -0.92 -12.80
C ALA A 191 2.27 -2.04 -12.34
N SER A 192 1.82 -3.29 -12.47
CA SER A 192 2.58 -4.50 -12.16
C SER A 192 3.86 -4.60 -13.01
N GLY A 193 3.84 -4.19 -14.29
CA GLY A 193 5.03 -4.15 -15.15
C GLY A 193 6.09 -3.21 -14.61
N TYR A 194 5.73 -1.95 -14.37
CA TYR A 194 6.65 -0.98 -13.78
C TYR A 194 7.12 -1.38 -12.37
N LEU A 195 6.27 -2.02 -11.56
CA LEU A 195 6.67 -2.51 -10.25
C LEU A 195 7.73 -3.61 -10.36
N GLN A 196 7.62 -4.52 -11.33
CA GLN A 196 8.61 -5.55 -11.59
C GLN A 196 9.94 -4.96 -12.05
N ASP A 197 9.92 -3.97 -12.94
CA ASP A 197 11.12 -3.26 -13.39
C ASP A 197 11.82 -2.56 -12.22
N SER A 198 11.04 -1.93 -11.33
CA SER A 198 11.54 -1.37 -10.08
C SER A 198 12.18 -2.44 -9.19
N LEU A 199 11.52 -3.60 -9.05
CA LEU A 199 11.99 -4.70 -8.23
C LEU A 199 13.24 -5.40 -8.78
N ALA A 200 13.49 -5.33 -10.08
CA ALA A 200 14.72 -5.85 -10.69
C ALA A 200 15.96 -5.09 -10.18
N THR A 201 15.79 -3.83 -9.77
CA THR A 201 16.86 -2.99 -9.20
C THR A 201 16.91 -3.00 -7.66
N THR A 202 16.07 -3.81 -6.99
CA THR A 202 15.93 -3.84 -5.52
C THR A 202 17.18 -4.16 -4.69
N PRO A 203 18.17 -4.94 -5.13
CA PRO A 203 19.39 -5.16 -4.32
C PRO A 203 20.11 -3.86 -3.95
N ALA A 204 19.98 -2.81 -4.78
CA ALA A 204 20.53 -1.48 -4.55
C ALA A 204 19.49 -0.45 -4.07
N SER A 205 18.25 -0.87 -3.78
CA SER A 205 17.18 0.06 -3.43
C SER A 205 17.24 0.52 -1.98
N SER A 206 16.90 1.79 -1.77
CA SER A 206 16.80 2.39 -0.44
C SER A 206 15.68 1.75 0.39
N SER A 207 15.70 1.94 1.72
CA SER A 207 14.65 1.44 2.61
C SER A 207 13.27 2.03 2.26
N ILE A 208 13.23 3.32 1.91
CA ILE A 208 12.01 3.99 1.45
C ILE A 208 11.52 3.43 0.10
N ASP A 209 12.40 3.11 -0.86
CA ASP A 209 12.00 2.46 -2.11
C ASP A 209 11.34 1.10 -1.83
N LYS A 210 11.90 0.30 -0.91
CA LYS A 210 11.31 -0.99 -0.49
C LYS A 210 9.96 -0.82 0.19
N ALA A 211 9.80 0.21 1.03
CA ALA A 211 8.53 0.53 1.67
C ALA A 211 7.46 0.93 0.64
N VAL A 212 7.81 1.76 -0.36
CA VAL A 212 6.91 2.09 -1.48
C VAL A 212 6.61 0.85 -2.32
N GLN A 213 7.60 0.02 -2.66
CA GLN A 213 7.39 -1.22 -3.40
C GLN A 213 6.41 -2.16 -2.68
N LEU A 214 6.54 -2.31 -1.35
CA LEU A 214 5.60 -3.10 -0.54
C LEU A 214 4.20 -2.49 -0.59
N PHE A 215 4.09 -1.19 -0.34
CA PHE A 215 2.83 -0.46 -0.35
C PHE A 215 2.08 -0.60 -1.69
N LEU A 216 2.77 -0.44 -2.81
CA LEU A 216 2.19 -0.59 -4.14
C LEU A 216 1.81 -2.04 -4.47
N CYS A 217 2.64 -3.00 -4.07
CA CYS A 217 2.37 -4.41 -4.29
C CYS A 217 1.13 -4.87 -3.51
N ASP A 218 1.01 -4.46 -2.25
CA ASP A 218 -0.15 -4.74 -1.41
C ASP A 218 -1.42 -4.08 -1.98
N LEU A 219 -1.33 -2.81 -2.41
CA LEU A 219 -2.44 -2.11 -3.06
C LEU A 219 -2.93 -2.84 -4.32
N LEU A 220 -2.03 -3.29 -5.21
CA LEU A 220 -2.42 -4.02 -6.42
C LEU A 220 -3.12 -5.35 -6.09
N LEU A 221 -2.63 -6.09 -5.10
CA LEU A 221 -3.25 -7.34 -4.65
C LEU A 221 -4.64 -7.07 -4.05
N VAL A 222 -4.81 -6.00 -3.28
CA VAL A 222 -6.12 -5.58 -2.74
C VAL A 222 -7.09 -5.19 -3.86
N VAL A 223 -6.63 -4.44 -4.87
CA VAL A 223 -7.43 -4.04 -6.03
C VAL A 223 -7.87 -5.28 -6.81
N ARG A 224 -6.96 -6.20 -7.14
CA ARG A 224 -7.32 -7.44 -7.87
C ARG A 224 -8.25 -8.35 -7.07
N THR A 225 -8.05 -8.46 -5.76
CA THR A 225 -8.97 -9.20 -4.87
C THR A 225 -10.37 -8.58 -4.89
N SER A 226 -10.45 -7.25 -4.94
CA SER A 226 -11.72 -6.54 -4.96
C SER A 226 -12.44 -6.66 -6.31
N LEU A 227 -11.71 -6.66 -7.43
CA LEU A 227 -12.23 -6.95 -8.77
C LEU A 227 -12.81 -8.37 -8.85
N TRP A 228 -12.05 -9.37 -8.41
CA TRP A 228 -12.50 -10.77 -8.39
C TRP A 228 -13.77 -10.95 -7.56
N ARG A 229 -13.84 -10.32 -6.38
CA ARG A 229 -15.02 -10.39 -5.52
C ARG A 229 -16.25 -9.68 -6.10
N GLN A 230 -16.09 -8.56 -6.81
CA GLN A 230 -17.21 -7.87 -7.46
C GLN A 230 -17.86 -8.69 -8.58
N GLN A 231 -17.08 -9.53 -9.26
CA GLN A 231 -17.54 -10.34 -10.38
C GLN A 231 -18.27 -11.62 -9.95
N GLN A 232 -18.30 -11.93 -8.65
CA GLN A 232 -19.02 -13.10 -8.17
C GLN A 232 -20.53 -12.87 -8.31
N PRO A 233 -21.26 -13.77 -8.99
CA PRO A 233 -22.71 -13.66 -9.08
C PRO A 233 -23.34 -13.62 -7.69
N PRO A 234 -24.46 -12.90 -7.47
CA PRO A 234 -25.30 -13.14 -6.32
C PRO A 234 -25.68 -14.64 -6.33
N ALA A 235 -25.28 -15.37 -5.29
CA ALA A 235 -25.32 -16.82 -5.27
C ALA A 235 -26.73 -17.40 -5.58
N PRO A 236 -26.83 -18.52 -6.32
CA PRO A 236 -28.09 -19.22 -6.54
C PRO A 236 -28.64 -19.84 -5.25
N ALA A 237 -29.95 -20.12 -5.26
CA ALA A 237 -30.75 -20.60 -4.15
C ALA A 237 -30.21 -21.87 -3.43
N PRO A 238 -30.64 -22.15 -2.19
CA PRO A 238 -30.02 -23.14 -1.29
C PRO A 238 -30.06 -24.63 -1.69
N ALA A 239 -30.53 -24.99 -2.89
CA ALA A 239 -30.94 -26.35 -3.21
C ALA A 239 -29.93 -27.21 -4.01
N ALA A 240 -28.75 -26.69 -4.37
CA ALA A 240 -27.75 -27.46 -5.11
C ALA A 240 -26.41 -27.55 -4.34
N GLN A 241 -26.42 -28.24 -3.20
CA GLN A 241 -25.20 -28.58 -2.45
C GLN A 241 -24.53 -29.83 -3.03
N GLY A 242 -24.03 -29.72 -4.26
CA GLY A 242 -23.19 -30.72 -4.90
C GLY A 242 -22.08 -30.01 -5.67
N ALA A 243 -20.84 -30.13 -5.21
CA ALA A 243 -19.62 -29.45 -5.70
C ALA A 243 -19.58 -27.93 -5.46
N SER A 244 -19.23 -27.53 -4.23
CA SER A 244 -18.97 -26.14 -3.85
C SER A 244 -17.64 -25.60 -4.43
N SER A 245 -17.54 -25.45 -5.75
CA SER A 245 -16.51 -24.59 -6.36
C SER A 245 -17.07 -23.18 -6.45
N GLY A 246 -16.64 -22.28 -5.56
CA GLY A 246 -16.92 -20.84 -5.73
C GLY A 246 -16.42 -20.33 -7.10
N PRO A 247 -16.93 -19.20 -7.62
CA PRO A 247 -16.55 -18.69 -8.93
C PRO A 247 -15.04 -18.47 -9.01
N GLN A 248 -14.38 -19.23 -9.89
CA GLN A 248 -12.94 -19.11 -10.14
C GLN A 248 -12.65 -17.81 -10.89
N ALA A 249 -11.49 -17.22 -10.62
CA ALA A 249 -11.02 -16.07 -11.39
C ALA A 249 -10.71 -16.49 -12.83
N SER A 250 -10.86 -15.57 -13.79
CA SER A 250 -10.42 -15.84 -15.16
C SER A 250 -8.91 -16.08 -15.21
N ALA A 251 -8.44 -16.80 -16.24
CA ALA A 251 -7.01 -17.08 -16.40
C ALA A 251 -6.15 -15.81 -16.47
N LEU A 252 -6.70 -14.72 -17.03
CA LEU A 252 -6.02 -13.43 -17.11
C LEU A 252 -5.87 -12.78 -15.74
N GLU A 253 -6.94 -12.75 -14.94
CA GLU A 253 -6.93 -12.19 -13.59
C GLU A 253 -5.99 -12.96 -12.66
N LEU A 254 -6.06 -14.29 -12.70
CA LEU A 254 -5.20 -15.14 -11.90
C LEU A 254 -3.72 -14.97 -12.26
N ARG A 255 -3.40 -14.86 -13.55
CA ARG A 255 -2.02 -14.60 -14.01
C ARG A 255 -1.49 -13.30 -13.44
N GLY A 256 -2.26 -12.21 -13.54
CA GLY A 256 -1.86 -10.92 -13.02
C GLY A 256 -1.74 -10.92 -11.49
N PHE A 257 -2.64 -11.59 -10.78
CA PHE A 257 -2.56 -11.76 -9.32
C PHE A 257 -1.29 -12.53 -8.91
N GLN A 258 -1.00 -13.65 -9.57
CA GLN A 258 0.20 -14.45 -9.30
C GLN A 258 1.49 -13.68 -9.61
N ARG A 259 1.45 -12.79 -10.60
CA ARG A 259 2.56 -11.89 -10.92
C ARG A 259 2.88 -10.95 -9.77
N ASP A 260 1.87 -10.28 -9.23
CA ASP A 260 2.03 -9.38 -8.07
C ASP A 260 2.40 -10.15 -6.79
N LEU A 261 1.83 -11.34 -6.58
CA LEU A 261 2.22 -12.19 -5.45
C LEU A 261 3.69 -12.65 -5.54
N SER A 262 4.19 -12.90 -6.75
CA SER A 262 5.60 -13.22 -6.97
C SER A 262 6.51 -12.02 -6.68
N SER A 263 6.07 -10.81 -7.05
CA SER A 263 6.73 -9.55 -6.67
C SER A 263 6.80 -9.37 -5.16
N LEU A 264 5.70 -9.64 -4.45
CA LEU A 264 5.64 -9.59 -2.98
C LEU A 264 6.59 -10.60 -2.34
N ARG A 265 6.61 -11.85 -2.82
CA ARG A 265 7.52 -12.89 -2.33
C ARG A 265 8.99 -12.50 -2.54
N ARG A 266 9.33 -11.93 -3.70
CA ARG A 266 10.68 -11.42 -3.98
C ARG A 266 11.06 -10.33 -2.99
N LEU A 267 10.17 -9.36 -2.77
CA LEU A 267 10.42 -8.27 -1.82
C LEU A 267 10.65 -8.81 -0.40
N ALA A 268 9.87 -9.81 0.01
CA ALA A 268 9.94 -10.43 1.32
C ALA A 268 11.27 -11.15 1.62
N GLN A 269 12.06 -11.49 0.59
CA GLN A 269 13.42 -12.03 0.77
C GLN A 269 14.41 -10.99 1.31
N SER A 270 14.18 -9.70 1.06
CA SER A 270 15.10 -8.61 1.44
C SER A 270 14.47 -7.53 2.33
N PHE A 271 13.17 -7.64 2.57
CA PHE A 271 12.38 -6.72 3.38
C PHE A 271 11.35 -7.51 4.19
N ARG A 272 11.77 -7.92 5.39
CA ARG A 272 10.99 -8.78 6.30
C ARG A 272 9.53 -8.35 6.51
N PRO A 273 9.18 -7.06 6.61
CA PRO A 273 7.79 -6.60 6.70
C PRO A 273 6.82 -7.18 5.66
N ALA A 274 7.32 -7.48 4.46
CA ALA A 274 6.50 -8.01 3.38
C ALA A 274 6.01 -9.45 3.63
N MET A 275 6.72 -10.25 4.44
CA MET A 275 6.37 -11.66 4.69
C MET A 275 4.96 -11.84 5.25
N ARG A 276 4.50 -10.92 6.10
CA ARG A 276 3.16 -10.98 6.71
C ARG A 276 2.05 -10.98 5.66
N ARG A 277 2.20 -10.13 4.64
CA ARG A 277 1.25 -9.97 3.53
C ARG A 277 1.22 -11.20 2.61
N VAL A 278 2.32 -11.97 2.53
CA VAL A 278 2.41 -13.14 1.64
C VAL A 278 1.36 -14.19 2.00
N PHE A 279 1.14 -14.48 3.29
CA PHE A 279 0.24 -15.55 3.70
C PHE A 279 -1.22 -15.28 3.30
N LEU A 280 -1.70 -14.07 3.56
CA LEU A 280 -3.07 -13.67 3.22
C LEU A 280 -3.27 -13.66 1.71
N HIS A 281 -2.38 -13.02 0.95
CA HIS A 281 -2.49 -12.95 -0.51
C HIS A 281 -2.28 -14.29 -1.20
N GLU A 282 -1.43 -15.18 -0.65
CA GLU A 282 -1.31 -16.55 -1.14
C GLU A 282 -2.59 -17.35 -0.91
N ALA A 283 -3.24 -17.19 0.25
CA ALA A 283 -4.55 -17.80 0.48
C ALA A 283 -5.58 -17.29 -0.55
N THR A 284 -5.61 -15.99 -0.82
CA THR A 284 -6.48 -15.40 -1.85
C THR A 284 -6.20 -15.96 -3.24
N ALA A 285 -4.92 -16.07 -3.65
CA ALA A 285 -4.57 -16.66 -4.95
C ALA A 285 -5.07 -18.10 -5.09
N ARG A 286 -5.00 -18.88 -4.01
CA ARG A 286 -5.49 -20.26 -4.01
C ARG A 286 -7.01 -20.32 -4.12
N LEU A 287 -7.71 -19.41 -3.46
CA LEU A 287 -9.17 -19.28 -3.58
C LEU A 287 -9.57 -18.87 -5.00
N MET A 288 -8.89 -17.88 -5.58
CA MET A 288 -9.09 -17.45 -6.97
C MET A 288 -8.89 -18.60 -7.97
N ALA A 289 -7.90 -19.46 -7.73
CA ALA A 289 -7.60 -20.61 -8.57
C ALA A 289 -8.51 -21.83 -8.32
N GLY A 290 -9.41 -21.79 -7.33
CA GLY A 290 -10.17 -22.97 -6.91
C GLY A 290 -9.30 -24.13 -6.44
N ALA A 291 -8.12 -23.84 -5.87
CA ALA A 291 -7.18 -24.85 -5.41
C ALA A 291 -7.68 -25.58 -4.15
N SER A 292 -7.08 -26.74 -3.84
CA SER A 292 -7.45 -27.55 -2.67
C SER A 292 -7.53 -26.72 -1.37
N PRO A 293 -8.62 -26.89 -0.58
CA PRO A 293 -8.92 -26.06 0.59
C PRO A 293 -7.95 -26.29 1.76
N THR A 294 -7.27 -27.45 1.84
CA THR A 294 -6.42 -27.79 2.99
C THR A 294 -5.28 -26.80 3.20
N ARG A 295 -4.52 -26.51 2.14
CA ARG A 295 -3.41 -25.55 2.23
C ARG A 295 -3.92 -24.12 2.38
N THR A 296 -5.07 -23.79 1.78
CA THR A 296 -5.71 -22.49 1.93
C THR A 296 -6.11 -22.23 3.39
N HIS A 297 -6.71 -23.22 4.04
CA HIS A 297 -7.05 -23.17 5.46
C HIS A 297 -5.81 -22.93 6.33
N GLN A 298 -4.69 -23.63 6.09
CA GLN A 298 -3.44 -23.40 6.83
C GLN A 298 -2.90 -21.97 6.71
N LEU A 299 -2.99 -21.37 5.52
CA LEU A 299 -2.52 -20.01 5.26
C LEU A 299 -3.42 -18.97 5.95
N LEU A 300 -4.75 -19.16 5.90
CA LEU A 300 -5.71 -18.29 6.58
C LEU A 300 -5.57 -18.41 8.10
N ASP A 301 -5.45 -19.63 8.62
CA ASP A 301 -5.21 -19.88 10.04
C ASP A 301 -3.91 -19.22 10.51
N ARG A 302 -2.83 -19.28 9.71
CA ARG A 302 -1.59 -18.54 10.00
C ARG A 302 -1.80 -17.03 10.03
N SER A 303 -2.65 -16.49 9.16
CA SER A 303 -2.98 -15.06 9.10
C SER A 303 -3.85 -14.61 10.28
N LEU A 304 -4.65 -15.52 10.86
CA LEU A 304 -5.52 -15.28 12.02
C LEU A 304 -4.79 -15.47 13.35
N ARG A 305 -3.80 -16.37 13.42
CA ARG A 305 -3.10 -16.70 14.65
C ARG A 305 -2.32 -15.51 15.19
N ARG A 306 -2.78 -15.00 16.34
CA ARG A 306 -1.97 -14.18 17.26
C ARG A 306 -0.93 -15.09 17.91
N ARG A 307 0.22 -15.34 17.28
CA ARG A 307 1.33 -15.99 17.99
C ARG A 307 1.96 -14.99 18.98
N ALA A 308 1.39 -14.89 20.18
CA ALA A 308 2.23 -14.74 21.35
C ALA A 308 2.93 -16.10 21.53
N GLY A 309 4.25 -16.12 21.65
CA GLY A 309 4.97 -17.36 21.93
C GLY A 309 4.35 -18.07 23.14
N PRO A 310 4.28 -19.42 23.15
CA PRO A 310 3.85 -20.13 24.34
C PRO A 310 4.78 -19.72 25.49
N GLY A 311 4.20 -19.42 26.65
CA GLY A 311 4.91 -18.89 27.80
C GLY A 311 6.23 -19.61 28.07
N GLY A 312 7.33 -18.89 27.88
CA GLY A 312 8.65 -19.26 28.34
C GLY A 312 9.17 -18.08 29.15
N LYS A 313 9.18 -18.23 30.47
CA LYS A 313 10.02 -17.39 31.33
C LYS A 313 11.45 -17.54 30.80
N GLY A 314 12.04 -16.44 30.33
CA GLY A 314 13.47 -16.36 30.08
C GLY A 314 13.85 -16.02 28.64
N GLY A 315 14.41 -14.81 28.49
CA GLY A 315 15.65 -14.62 27.73
C GLY A 315 15.61 -14.91 26.23
N THR A 316 15.06 -13.99 25.46
CA THR A 316 15.60 -13.38 24.23
C THR A 316 14.41 -12.73 23.52
N VAL A 317 14.63 -11.55 22.94
CA VAL A 317 13.64 -10.88 22.08
C VAL A 317 13.49 -11.74 20.82
N ALA A 318 12.76 -12.86 20.93
CA ALA A 318 12.30 -13.61 19.79
C ALA A 318 11.38 -12.65 19.05
N GLU A 319 11.92 -12.11 17.95
CA GLU A 319 11.30 -11.17 17.03
C GLU A 319 9.93 -11.70 16.63
N LEU A 320 8.91 -11.30 17.40
CA LEU A 320 7.53 -11.74 17.21
C LEU A 320 7.14 -11.36 15.79
N GLU A 321 6.66 -12.34 15.02
CA GLU A 321 5.99 -12.06 13.76
C GLU A 321 4.94 -10.95 14.02
N PRO A 322 4.98 -9.84 13.26
CA PRO A 322 4.09 -8.71 13.51
C PRO A 322 2.63 -9.18 13.48
N ARG A 323 1.86 -8.78 14.49
CA ARG A 323 0.43 -9.16 14.58
C ARG A 323 -0.30 -8.67 13.32
N PRO A 324 -1.30 -9.41 12.82
CA PRO A 324 -2.12 -8.93 11.72
C PRO A 324 -2.81 -7.62 12.11
N THR A 325 -2.98 -6.72 11.13
CA THR A 325 -3.80 -5.52 11.34
C THR A 325 -5.26 -5.91 11.57
N ARG A 326 -6.07 -5.00 12.11
CA ARG A 326 -7.51 -5.28 12.30
C ARG A 326 -8.19 -5.60 10.98
N ARG A 327 -7.81 -4.87 9.93
CA ARG A 327 -8.27 -5.10 8.56
C ARG A 327 -7.82 -6.45 8.01
N GLU A 328 -6.53 -6.78 8.11
CA GLU A 328 -6.02 -8.10 7.66
C GLU A 328 -6.74 -9.25 8.37
N HIS A 329 -6.99 -9.09 9.68
CA HIS A 329 -7.73 -10.06 10.48
C HIS A 329 -9.17 -10.22 10.01
N ALA A 330 -9.90 -9.11 9.79
CA ALA A 330 -11.26 -9.14 9.27
C ALA A 330 -11.34 -9.75 7.86
N GLU A 331 -10.38 -9.44 6.99
CA GLU A 331 -10.27 -10.01 5.65
C GLU A 331 -10.03 -11.53 5.71
N ALA A 332 -9.11 -12.00 6.55
CA ALA A 332 -8.86 -13.43 6.73
C ALA A 332 -10.09 -14.18 7.26
N LEU A 333 -10.83 -13.59 8.22
CA LEU A 333 -12.09 -14.14 8.73
C LEU A 333 -13.15 -14.23 7.64
N LEU A 334 -13.31 -13.17 6.84
CA LEU A 334 -14.26 -13.13 5.73
C LEU A 334 -13.91 -14.19 4.67
N LEU A 335 -12.64 -14.27 4.25
CA LEU A 335 -12.18 -15.26 3.27
C LEU A 335 -12.40 -16.70 3.76
N ALA A 336 -12.06 -16.97 5.03
CA ALA A 336 -12.26 -18.29 5.63
C ALA A 336 -13.75 -18.66 5.69
N SER A 337 -14.60 -17.71 6.09
CA SER A 337 -16.03 -17.97 6.31
C SER A 337 -16.81 -18.13 5.00
N CYS A 338 -16.44 -17.38 3.96
CA CYS A 338 -17.14 -17.39 2.68
C CYS A 338 -16.68 -18.50 1.75
N TYR A 339 -15.41 -18.90 1.78
CA TYR A 339 -14.84 -19.75 0.74
C TYR A 339 -14.31 -21.11 1.21
N LEU A 340 -14.15 -21.35 2.52
CA LEU A 340 -13.77 -22.69 2.98
C LEU A 340 -14.99 -23.61 3.06
N PRO A 341 -14.86 -24.90 2.65
CA PRO A 341 -15.93 -25.87 2.81
C PRO A 341 -16.34 -26.06 4.28
N PRO A 342 -17.59 -26.45 4.56
CA PRO A 342 -18.08 -26.59 5.93
C PRO A 342 -17.21 -27.48 6.84
N GLY A 343 -16.67 -28.59 6.31
CA GLY A 343 -15.85 -29.53 7.08
C GLY A 343 -14.47 -29.00 7.53
N PHE A 344 -14.06 -27.82 7.07
CA PHE A 344 -12.82 -27.16 7.53
C PHE A 344 -13.03 -26.29 8.76
N LEU A 345 -14.27 -26.07 9.19
CA LEU A 345 -14.61 -25.35 10.41
C LEU A 345 -15.07 -26.36 11.46
N SER A 346 -14.23 -26.54 12.48
CA SER A 346 -14.29 -27.67 13.41
C SER A 346 -15.50 -27.67 14.34
N ALA A 347 -16.11 -26.51 14.61
CA ALA A 347 -17.23 -26.40 15.55
C ALA A 347 -18.52 -25.88 14.88
N PRO A 348 -19.70 -26.46 15.21
CA PRO A 348 -20.99 -25.88 14.85
C PRO A 348 -21.06 -24.41 15.28
N GLY A 349 -21.52 -23.53 14.38
CA GLY A 349 -21.61 -22.10 14.64
C GLY A 349 -20.28 -21.32 14.54
N GLN A 350 -19.12 -21.97 14.38
CA GLN A 350 -17.84 -21.28 14.21
C GLN A 350 -17.85 -20.31 13.03
N ARG A 351 -18.45 -20.69 11.90
CA ARG A 351 -18.61 -19.81 10.73
C ARG A 351 -19.39 -18.53 11.06
N VAL A 352 -20.48 -18.67 11.81
CA VAL A 352 -21.32 -17.53 12.24
C VAL A 352 -20.52 -16.64 13.19
N GLY A 353 -19.77 -17.23 14.13
CA GLY A 353 -18.90 -16.49 15.04
C GLY A 353 -17.81 -15.70 14.30
N MET A 354 -17.14 -16.31 13.32
CA MET A 354 -16.11 -15.67 12.50
C MET A 354 -16.69 -14.52 11.66
N LEU A 355 -17.85 -14.71 11.02
CA LEU A 355 -18.53 -13.64 10.28
C LEU A 355 -18.99 -12.50 11.19
N ALA A 356 -19.51 -12.80 12.38
CA ALA A 356 -19.91 -11.79 13.35
C ALA A 356 -18.70 -11.00 13.88
N GLU A 357 -17.55 -11.65 14.08
CA GLU A 357 -16.30 -10.98 14.45
C GLU A 357 -15.75 -10.11 13.31
N ALA A 358 -15.80 -10.59 12.07
CA ALA A 358 -15.44 -9.81 10.89
C ALA A 358 -16.35 -8.58 10.77
N ALA A 359 -17.67 -8.75 10.86
CA ALA A 359 -18.64 -7.66 10.82
C ALA A 359 -18.36 -6.59 11.89
N ARG A 360 -18.18 -6.97 13.16
CA ARG A 360 -17.85 -6.03 14.24
C ARG A 360 -16.55 -5.27 13.97
N THR A 361 -15.54 -5.95 13.44
CA THR A 361 -14.26 -5.32 13.10
C THR A 361 -14.41 -4.34 11.95
N LEU A 362 -15.14 -4.72 10.89
CA LEU A 362 -15.37 -3.88 9.70
C LEU A 362 -16.24 -2.66 10.01
N GLU A 363 -17.23 -2.81 10.88
CA GLU A 363 -18.05 -1.70 11.39
C GLU A 363 -17.19 -0.65 12.09
N LYS A 364 -16.29 -1.08 12.99
CA LYS A 364 -15.34 -0.19 13.67
C LYS A 364 -14.34 0.47 12.70
N LEU A 365 -14.07 -0.16 11.57
CA LEU A 365 -13.17 0.38 10.53
C LEU A 365 -13.91 1.24 9.49
N GLY A 366 -15.25 1.29 9.53
CA GLY A 366 -16.06 1.99 8.55
C GLY A 366 -16.21 1.30 7.19
N ASP A 367 -15.81 0.03 7.03
CA ASP A 367 -15.94 -0.68 5.74
C ASP A 367 -17.37 -1.22 5.53
N ARG A 368 -18.28 -0.32 5.14
CA ARG A 368 -19.71 -0.61 4.94
C ARG A 368 -19.98 -1.68 3.89
N ARG A 369 -19.14 -1.79 2.86
CA ARG A 369 -19.33 -2.74 1.77
C ARG A 369 -19.05 -4.17 2.25
N LEU A 370 -17.86 -4.40 2.81
CA LEU A 370 -17.54 -5.73 3.35
C LEU A 370 -18.41 -6.07 4.56
N LEU A 371 -18.82 -5.08 5.35
CA LEU A 371 -19.82 -5.26 6.41
C LEU A 371 -21.15 -5.77 5.85
N HIS A 372 -21.63 -5.17 4.76
CA HIS A 372 -22.85 -5.63 4.09
C HIS A 372 -22.69 -7.07 3.59
N ASP A 373 -21.55 -7.42 3.00
CA ASP A 373 -21.25 -8.79 2.56
C ASP A 373 -21.31 -9.77 3.74
N CYS A 374 -20.71 -9.42 4.89
CA CYS A 374 -20.81 -10.21 6.13
C CYS A 374 -22.25 -10.37 6.60
N GLN A 375 -23.03 -9.29 6.63
CA GLN A 375 -24.43 -9.31 7.07
C GLN A 375 -25.31 -10.18 6.16
N GLN A 376 -25.13 -10.07 4.84
CA GLN A 376 -25.82 -10.91 3.87
C GLN A 376 -25.51 -12.40 4.09
N MET A 377 -24.24 -12.73 4.34
CA MET A 377 -23.84 -14.11 4.64
C MET A 377 -24.39 -14.61 5.98
N LEU A 378 -24.43 -13.76 7.01
CA LEU A 378 -25.03 -14.09 8.31
C LEU A 378 -26.54 -14.39 8.19
N MET A 379 -27.30 -13.57 7.46
CA MET A 379 -28.72 -13.79 7.24
C MET A 379 -29.00 -15.12 6.53
N ARG A 380 -28.15 -15.50 5.56
CA ARG A 380 -28.26 -16.79 4.85
C ARG A 380 -28.03 -18.00 5.75
N LEU A 381 -27.09 -17.90 6.69
CA LEU A 381 -26.81 -18.97 7.64
C LEU A 381 -27.89 -19.08 8.73
N GLY A 382 -28.53 -17.96 9.09
CA GLY A 382 -29.63 -17.92 10.06
C GLY A 382 -30.98 -18.40 9.52
N GLY A 383 -31.19 -18.36 8.20
CA GLY A 383 -32.44 -18.81 7.56
C GLY A 383 -32.63 -20.34 7.50
N GLY A 384 -31.63 -21.13 7.91
CA GLY A 384 -31.65 -22.60 7.84
C GLY A 384 -32.19 -23.32 9.08
N THR A 385 -32.50 -22.62 10.17
CA THR A 385 -33.15 -23.22 11.35
C THR A 385 -34.66 -23.20 11.18
N THR A 386 -35.21 -24.19 10.47
CA THR A 386 -36.58 -24.65 10.75
C THR A 386 -36.55 -25.26 12.15
N VAL A 387 -37.12 -24.52 13.11
CA VAL A 387 -37.50 -25.05 14.42
C VAL A 387 -38.50 -26.18 14.17
N THR A 388 -38.05 -27.43 14.20
CA THR A 388 -38.95 -28.56 14.41
C THR A 388 -39.27 -28.57 15.90
N SER A 389 -40.30 -27.83 16.31
CA SER A 389 -40.98 -28.10 17.58
C SER A 389 -41.71 -29.43 17.41
N SER A 390 -41.22 -30.48 18.06
CA SER A 390 -42.02 -31.67 18.36
C SER A 390 -42.74 -31.48 19.68
#